data_AF-A0A2A5GT84-F1
#
_entry.id   AF-A0A2A5GT84-F1
#
_cell.length_a   1.000
_cell.length_b   1.000
_cell.length_c   1.000
_cell.angle_alpha   90.00
_cell.angle_beta   90.00
_cell.angle_gamma   90.00
#
_symmetry.space_group_name_H-M   'P 1'
#
loop_
_entity.id
_entity.type
_entity.pdbx_description
1 polymer ?
#
loop_
_entity_poly.entity_id
_entity_poly.type
_entity_poly.pdbx_seq_one_letter_code
_entity_poly.pdbx_strand_id
1 'polypeptide(L)'
;MWHKCVLISLLLFIGIIGIGLKMMEGENIARSHKREIKLLTQYMSTRGLIPTEIFNLNKEGSFTAHVYHNKKCDGGWLISPMFRNSEAVSLFTRQGVYSNYPMGPVFYLLGGKTYEAFPDLGLWLSQKTNAVKYIIGLSDSSTAPVFAMRQFGHCQKENKL
;
A
#
# COMPACT_ATOMS: atom_id res chain seq x y z
N MET A 1 25.69 -20.89 -40.17
CA MET A 1 24.47 -20.03 -40.13
C MET A 1 23.39 -20.59 -39.20
N TRP A 2 23.14 -21.90 -39.19
CA TRP A 2 22.12 -22.56 -38.37
C TRP A 2 22.20 -22.24 -36.85
N HIS A 3 23.39 -22.26 -36.25
CA HIS A 3 23.58 -21.90 -34.83
C HIS A 3 23.18 -20.46 -34.48
N LYS A 4 23.30 -19.51 -35.43
CA LYS A 4 22.89 -18.12 -35.22
C LYS A 4 21.36 -17.99 -35.20
N CYS A 5 20.65 -18.74 -36.06
CA CYS A 5 19.19 -18.80 -36.05
C CYS A 5 18.65 -19.46 -34.77
N VAL A 6 19.28 -20.55 -34.30
CA VAL A 6 18.91 -21.21 -33.05
C VAL A 6 19.10 -20.28 -31.84
N LEU A 7 20.22 -19.55 -31.78
CA LEU A 7 20.48 -18.58 -30.71
C LEU A 7 19.47 -17.42 -30.69
N ILE A 8 19.12 -16.88 -31.87
CA ILE A 8 18.13 -15.79 -31.99
C ILE A 8 16.74 -16.28 -31.56
N SER A 9 16.33 -17.48 -32.00
CA SER A 9 15.06 -18.07 -31.58
C SER A 9 15.01 -18.34 -30.07
N LEU A 10 16.12 -18.79 -29.47
CA LEU A 10 16.21 -19.01 -28.02
C LEU A 10 16.09 -17.69 -27.25
N LEU A 11 16.77 -16.63 -27.69
CA LEU A 11 16.70 -15.30 -27.07
C LEU A 11 15.30 -14.69 -27.20
N LEU A 12 14.64 -14.86 -28.34
CA LEU A 12 13.24 -14.44 -28.53
C LEU A 12 12.30 -15.21 -27.61
N PHE A 13 12.48 -16.52 -27.46
CA PHE A 13 11.67 -17.34 -26.57
C PHE A 13 11.84 -16.93 -25.09
N ILE A 14 13.08 -16.71 -24.64
CA ILE A 14 13.38 -16.18 -23.31
C ILE A 14 12.75 -14.79 -23.12
N GLY A 15 12.83 -13.92 -24.14
CA GLY A 15 12.22 -12.60 -24.13
C GLY A 15 10.70 -12.64 -23.95
N ILE A 16 10.01 -13.52 -24.68
CA ILE A 16 8.56 -13.71 -24.58
C ILE A 16 8.18 -14.24 -23.19
N ILE A 17 8.92 -15.22 -22.66
CA ILE A 17 8.71 -15.72 -21.29
C ILE A 17 8.89 -14.59 -20.26
N GLY A 18 9.94 -13.77 -20.42
CA GLY A 18 10.20 -12.64 -19.53
C GLY A 18 9.08 -11.59 -19.52
N ILE A 19 8.48 -11.31 -20.68
CA ILE A 19 7.32 -10.42 -20.78
C ILE A 19 6.10 -11.05 -20.08
N GLY A 20 5.82 -12.33 -20.33
CA GLY A 20 4.72 -13.05 -19.69
C GLY A 20 4.82 -13.06 -18.17
N LEU A 21 6.02 -13.32 -17.64
CA LEU A 21 6.29 -13.28 -16.20
C LEU A 21 6.04 -11.90 -15.60
N LYS A 22 6.48 -10.82 -16.26
CA LYS A 22 6.21 -9.45 -15.81
C LYS A 22 4.72 -9.10 -15.83
N MET A 23 3.98 -9.56 -16.83
CA MET A 23 2.52 -9.33 -16.90
C MET A 23 1.79 -10.06 -15.77
N MET A 24 2.15 -11.32 -15.50
CA MET A 24 1.60 -12.09 -14.38
C MET A 24 1.93 -11.46 -13.02
N GLU A 25 3.15 -10.97 -12.85
CA GLU A 25 3.57 -10.24 -11.66
C GLU A 25 2.72 -8.98 -11.47
N GLY A 26 2.53 -8.17 -12.52
CA GLY A 26 1.69 -6.98 -12.49
C GLY A 26 0.23 -7.27 -12.12
N GLU A 27 -0.34 -8.35 -12.65
CA GLU A 27 -1.72 -8.75 -12.34
C GLU A 27 -1.86 -9.22 -10.89
N ASN A 28 -0.90 -10.03 -10.40
CA ASN A 28 -0.89 -10.47 -9.00
C ASN A 28 -0.69 -9.31 -8.03
N ILE A 29 0.14 -8.32 -8.39
CA ILE A 29 0.31 -7.07 -7.63
C ILE A 29 -1.03 -6.34 -7.51
N ALA A 30 -1.73 -6.13 -8.62
CA ALA A 30 -3.01 -5.43 -8.64
C ALA A 30 -4.10 -6.18 -7.83
N ARG A 31 -4.17 -7.51 -7.99
CA ARG A 31 -5.12 -8.36 -7.27
C ARG A 31 -4.88 -8.36 -5.77
N SER A 32 -3.62 -8.48 -5.34
CA SER A 32 -3.23 -8.43 -3.93
C SER A 32 -3.55 -7.08 -3.31
N HIS A 33 -3.22 -5.98 -4.02
CA HIS A 33 -3.55 -4.63 -3.56
C HIS A 33 -5.06 -4.45 -3.37
N LYS A 34 -5.88 -4.87 -4.34
CA LYS A 34 -7.35 -4.80 -4.24
C LYS A 34 -7.87 -5.59 -3.03
N ARG A 35 -7.27 -6.75 -2.74
CA ARG A 35 -7.63 -7.57 -1.56
C ARG A 35 -7.27 -6.89 -0.25
N GLU A 36 -6.08 -6.32 -0.13
CA GLU A 36 -5.61 -5.60 1.06
C GLU A 36 -6.49 -4.39 1.37
N ILE A 37 -6.77 -3.57 0.35
CA ILE A 37 -7.65 -2.39 0.50
C ILE A 37 -9.08 -2.81 0.88
N LYS A 38 -9.59 -3.92 0.32
CA LYS A 38 -10.90 -4.45 0.72
C LYS A 38 -10.92 -4.85 2.19
N LEU A 39 -9.90 -5.56 2.67
CA LEU A 39 -9.79 -5.97 4.08
C LEU A 39 -9.63 -4.76 5.00
N LEU A 40 -8.78 -3.80 4.65
CA LEU A 40 -8.62 -2.53 5.36
C LEU A 40 -9.95 -1.79 5.44
N THR A 41 -10.67 -1.69 4.32
CA THR A 41 -11.96 -1.00 4.27
C THR A 41 -13.01 -1.67 5.15
N GLN A 42 -13.05 -3.00 5.16
CA GLN A 42 -13.92 -3.75 6.08
C GLN A 42 -13.58 -3.46 7.55
N TYR A 43 -12.29 -3.48 7.90
CA TYR A 43 -11.81 -3.18 9.25
C TYR A 43 -12.09 -1.74 9.69
N MET A 44 -11.91 -0.75 8.80
CA MET A 44 -12.20 0.64 9.11
C MET A 44 -13.71 0.89 9.25
N SER A 45 -14.52 0.21 8.45
CA SER A 45 -15.99 0.27 8.53
C SER A 45 -16.53 -0.28 9.85
N THR A 46 -15.98 -1.37 10.38
CA THR A 46 -16.39 -1.88 11.72
C THR A 46 -16.04 -0.92 12.86
N ARG A 47 -15.10 0.02 12.62
CA ARG A 47 -14.75 1.11 13.54
C ARG A 47 -15.50 2.41 13.27
N GLY A 48 -16.54 2.37 12.42
CA GLY A 48 -17.41 3.51 12.14
C GLY A 48 -16.82 4.53 11.15
N LEU A 49 -15.74 4.17 10.46
CA LEU A 49 -15.14 5.00 9.42
C LEU A 49 -15.70 4.63 8.04
N ILE A 50 -16.02 5.62 7.21
CA ILE A 50 -16.56 5.43 5.86
C ILE A 50 -15.46 5.71 4.83
N PRO A 51 -15.17 4.80 3.88
CA PRO A 51 -14.33 5.12 2.74
C PRO A 51 -15.01 6.20 1.88
N THR A 52 -14.37 7.34 1.69
CA THR A 52 -14.95 8.45 0.91
C THR A 52 -14.30 8.58 -0.46
N GLU A 53 -12.97 8.57 -0.51
CA GLU A 53 -12.24 8.86 -1.75
C GLU A 53 -10.82 8.29 -1.74
N ILE A 54 -10.17 8.37 -2.90
CA ILE A 54 -8.76 8.06 -3.11
C ILE A 54 -8.06 9.36 -3.49
N PHE A 55 -7.03 9.71 -2.73
CA PHE A 55 -6.25 10.92 -2.90
C PHE A 55 -4.88 10.59 -3.51
N ASN A 56 -4.52 11.25 -4.61
CA ASN A 56 -3.21 11.09 -5.23
C ASN A 56 -2.18 11.98 -4.53
N LEU A 57 -1.14 11.36 -3.98
CA LEU A 57 -0.01 11.98 -3.30
C LEU A 57 1.06 12.51 -4.27
N ASN A 58 0.89 12.32 -5.58
CA ASN A 58 1.73 12.94 -6.58
C ASN A 58 0.90 13.27 -7.83
N LYS A 59 1.39 14.23 -8.62
CA LYS A 59 0.73 14.66 -9.86
C LYS A 59 0.58 13.51 -10.88
N GLU A 60 1.49 12.55 -10.84
CA GLU A 60 1.50 11.38 -11.74
C GLU A 60 0.50 10.30 -11.30
N GLY A 61 -0.08 10.39 -10.09
CA GLY A 61 -1.05 9.41 -9.57
C GLY A 61 -0.45 8.05 -9.20
N SER A 62 0.87 7.91 -9.27
CA SER A 62 1.60 6.69 -8.91
C SER A 62 1.44 6.35 -7.42
N PHE A 63 1.17 7.35 -6.59
CA PHE A 63 1.12 7.21 -5.15
C PHE A 63 -0.25 7.64 -4.62
N THR A 64 -0.96 6.72 -3.97
CA THR A 64 -2.33 6.96 -3.52
C THR A 64 -2.50 6.78 -2.01
N ALA A 65 -3.44 7.54 -1.47
CA ALA A 65 -3.94 7.47 -0.11
C ALA A 65 -5.44 7.19 -0.14
N HIS A 66 -5.92 6.32 0.73
CA HIS A 66 -7.33 6.07 0.95
C HIS A 66 -7.82 6.97 2.08
N VAL A 67 -8.93 7.67 1.86
CA VAL A 67 -9.53 8.57 2.84
C VAL A 67 -10.71 7.87 3.51
N TYR A 68 -10.69 7.89 4.84
CA TYR A 68 -11.73 7.31 5.69
C TYR A 68 -12.27 8.36 6.66
N HIS A 69 -13.48 8.85 6.43
CA HIS A 69 -14.11 9.84 7.32
C HIS A 69 -14.82 9.17 8.49
N ASN A 70 -14.84 9.84 9.64
CA ASN A 70 -15.62 9.39 10.78
C ASN A 70 -17.06 9.90 10.67
N LYS A 71 -18.03 9.01 10.88
CA LYS A 71 -19.47 9.38 10.87
C LYS A 71 -19.85 10.41 11.94
N LYS A 72 -19.06 10.53 13.02
CA LYS A 72 -19.41 11.27 14.23
C LYS A 72 -18.68 12.61 14.39
N CYS A 73 -17.72 12.92 13.52
CA CYS A 73 -16.91 14.13 13.63
C CYS A 73 -16.40 14.59 12.27
N ASP A 74 -16.01 15.86 12.21
CA ASP A 74 -15.41 16.46 11.03
C ASP A 74 -13.91 16.15 10.97
N GLY A 75 -13.62 14.90 10.58
CA GLY A 75 -12.26 14.37 10.49
C GLY A 75 -12.23 12.89 10.17
N GLY A 76 -11.02 12.35 10.07
CA GLY A 76 -10.82 10.98 9.64
C GLY A 76 -9.37 10.54 9.57
N TRP A 77 -9.14 9.53 8.74
CA TRP A 77 -7.86 8.88 8.53
C TRP A 77 -7.50 8.83 7.05
N LEU A 78 -6.26 9.21 6.75
CA LEU A 78 -5.60 8.93 5.48
C LEU A 78 -4.73 7.70 5.66
N ILE A 79 -4.84 6.72 4.76
CA ILE A 79 -4.15 5.44 4.89
C ILE A 79 -3.54 5.03 3.55
N SER A 80 -2.29 4.54 3.54
CA SER A 80 -1.68 3.93 2.36
C SER A 80 -0.85 2.72 2.69
N PRO A 81 -0.89 1.66 1.85
CA PRO A 81 -0.02 0.51 1.99
C PRO A 81 1.42 0.86 1.65
N MET A 82 2.32 0.72 2.63
CA MET A 82 3.69 1.21 2.50
C MET A 82 4.55 0.33 1.61
N PHE A 83 4.42 -1.00 1.70
CA PHE A 83 5.38 -1.91 1.05
C PHE A 83 5.33 -1.84 -0.49
N ARG A 84 4.25 -1.29 -1.04
CA ARG A 84 4.07 -0.95 -2.47
C ARG A 84 4.44 0.50 -2.77
N ASN A 85 4.62 1.30 -1.71
CA ASN A 85 4.56 2.75 -1.78
C ASN A 85 5.34 3.44 -0.65
N SER A 86 6.61 3.08 -0.46
CA SER A 86 7.45 3.68 0.58
C SER A 86 7.66 5.18 0.38
N GLU A 87 7.59 5.62 -0.88
CA GLU A 87 7.65 7.02 -1.26
C GLU A 87 6.36 7.77 -0.94
N ALA A 88 5.16 7.15 -1.05
CA ALA A 88 3.92 7.75 -0.54
C ALA A 88 4.03 8.15 0.93
N VAL A 89 4.74 7.39 1.76
CA VAL A 89 4.95 7.72 3.18
C VAL A 89 5.72 9.03 3.35
N SER A 90 6.78 9.20 2.56
CA SER A 90 7.49 10.47 2.51
C SER A 90 6.62 11.58 1.92
N LEU A 91 5.69 11.27 1.03
CA LEU A 91 4.75 12.23 0.48
C LEU A 91 3.63 12.57 1.46
N PHE A 92 3.17 11.65 2.31
CA PHE A 92 2.21 11.93 3.40
C PHE A 92 2.75 12.93 4.40
N THR A 93 4.03 12.81 4.73
CA THR A 93 4.69 13.71 5.68
C THR A 93 4.91 15.09 5.08
N ARG A 94 5.16 15.18 3.76
CA ARG A 94 5.44 16.43 3.05
C ARG A 94 4.20 17.14 2.48
N GLN A 95 3.20 16.39 2.02
CA GLN A 95 1.97 16.91 1.43
C GLN A 95 0.87 16.98 2.49
N GLY A 96 0.75 18.15 3.10
CA GLY A 96 -0.43 18.54 3.87
C GLY A 96 -1.60 18.99 2.97
N VAL A 97 -1.95 18.22 1.94
CA VAL A 97 -2.86 18.64 0.87
C VAL A 97 -4.17 17.85 0.88
N TYR A 98 -4.62 17.35 2.03
CA TYR A 98 -6.07 17.27 2.26
C TYR A 98 -6.50 18.67 2.74
N SER A 99 -6.49 19.59 1.77
CA SER A 99 -6.02 20.99 1.86
C SER A 99 -6.74 21.93 2.82
N ASN A 100 -7.78 21.48 3.52
CA ASN A 100 -8.59 22.33 4.40
C ASN A 100 -8.61 21.83 5.86
N TYR A 101 -7.92 20.74 6.18
CA TYR A 101 -7.96 20.14 7.51
C TYR A 101 -6.62 20.19 8.23
N PRO A 102 -6.60 20.43 9.56
CA PRO A 102 -5.40 20.21 10.35
C PRO A 102 -5.03 18.73 10.32
N MET A 103 -3.72 18.47 10.32
CA MET A 103 -3.19 17.13 10.12
C MET A 103 -2.44 16.68 11.37
N GLY A 104 -2.77 15.48 11.87
CA GLY A 104 -2.08 14.83 12.97
C GLY A 104 -0.72 14.24 12.55
N PRO A 105 0.00 13.62 13.51
CA PRO A 105 1.22 12.87 13.20
C PRO A 105 0.94 11.63 12.34
N VAL A 106 1.99 11.13 11.69
CA VAL A 106 1.94 9.88 10.93
C VAL A 106 2.23 8.72 11.87
N PHE A 107 1.41 7.67 11.77
CA PHE A 107 1.57 6.40 12.48
C PHE A 107 1.71 5.26 11.47
N TYR A 108 2.24 4.15 11.95
CA TYR A 108 2.48 2.96 11.14
C TYR A 108 1.71 1.78 11.73
N LEU A 109 0.87 1.13 10.95
CA LEU A 109 0.18 -0.10 11.34
C LEU A 109 0.95 -1.30 10.78
N LEU A 110 1.55 -2.11 11.66
CA LEU A 110 2.24 -3.35 11.31
C LEU A 110 1.72 -4.48 12.16
N GLY A 111 1.28 -5.59 11.56
CA GLY A 111 0.82 -6.73 12.37
C GLY A 111 -0.40 -6.41 13.23
N GLY A 112 -1.19 -5.39 12.89
CA GLY A 112 -2.28 -4.88 13.74
C GLY A 112 -1.82 -4.06 14.94
N LYS A 113 -0.52 -3.75 15.06
CA LYS A 113 0.04 -2.85 16.08
C LYS A 113 0.38 -1.48 15.48
N THR A 114 0.17 -0.42 16.24
CA THR A 114 0.44 0.97 15.84
C THR A 114 1.81 1.41 16.37
N TYR A 115 2.59 2.08 15.54
CA TYR A 115 3.92 2.62 15.87
C TYR A 115 3.98 4.10 15.50
N GLU A 116 4.55 4.93 16.37
CA GLU A 116 4.68 6.39 16.15
C GLU A 116 5.90 6.76 15.31
N ALA A 117 6.91 5.88 15.29
CA ALA A 117 8.08 5.98 14.43
C ALA A 117 8.08 4.86 13.40
N PHE A 118 8.76 5.10 12.28
CA PHE A 118 8.93 4.07 11.26
C PHE A 118 9.58 2.84 11.92
N PRO A 119 9.03 1.63 11.72
CA PRO A 119 9.55 0.41 12.34
C PRO A 119 11.00 0.14 11.93
N ASP A 120 11.73 -0.61 12.75
CA ASP A 120 13.09 -1.07 12.43
C ASP A 120 13.20 -1.58 10.98
N LEU A 121 14.28 -1.18 10.29
CA LEU A 121 14.57 -1.52 8.89
C LEU A 121 14.47 -3.03 8.62
N GLY A 122 14.86 -3.87 9.58
CA GLY A 122 14.77 -5.33 9.49
C GLY A 122 13.33 -5.84 9.47
N LEU A 123 12.45 -5.29 10.31
CA LEU A 123 11.02 -5.62 10.31
C LEU A 123 10.38 -5.19 8.98
N TRP A 124 10.73 -3.99 8.52
CA TRP A 124 10.29 -3.47 7.22
C TRP A 124 10.71 -4.37 6.05
N LEU A 125 12.00 -4.74 5.98
CA LEU A 125 12.54 -5.62 4.95
C LEU A 125 11.88 -6.99 4.98
N SER A 126 11.71 -7.59 6.16
CA SER A 126 11.02 -8.87 6.32
C SER A 126 9.59 -8.84 5.78
N GLN A 127 8.83 -7.79 6.10
CA GLN A 127 7.46 -7.62 5.58
C GLN A 127 7.44 -7.40 4.06
N LYS A 128 8.39 -6.62 3.52
CA LYS A 128 8.53 -6.43 2.07
C LYS A 128 8.85 -7.75 1.36
N THR A 129 9.80 -8.53 1.88
CA THR A 129 10.18 -9.83 1.32
C THR A 129 9.01 -10.81 1.33
N ASN A 130 8.23 -10.84 2.40
CA ASN A 130 7.07 -11.72 2.48
C ASN A 130 5.92 -11.26 1.58
N ALA A 131 5.71 -9.95 1.42
CA ALA A 131 4.78 -9.41 0.45
C ALA A 131 5.17 -9.78 -0.99
N VAL A 132 6.47 -9.72 -1.32
CA VAL A 132 6.99 -10.20 -2.61
C VAL A 132 6.69 -11.70 -2.77
N LYS A 133 7.02 -12.53 -1.77
CA LYS A 133 6.72 -13.98 -1.79
C LYS A 133 5.24 -14.26 -2.03
N TYR A 134 4.34 -13.50 -1.39
CA TYR A 134 2.90 -13.62 -1.62
C TYR A 134 2.51 -13.27 -3.07
N ILE A 135 3.03 -12.15 -3.60
CA ILE A 135 2.77 -11.70 -4.98
C ILE A 135 3.20 -12.75 -6.01
N ILE A 136 4.32 -13.43 -5.78
CA ILE A 136 4.83 -14.48 -6.69
C ILE A 136 4.32 -15.88 -6.35
N GLY A 137 3.36 -16.02 -5.43
CA GLY A 137 2.72 -17.29 -5.10
C GLY A 137 3.60 -18.27 -4.31
N LEU A 138 4.67 -17.80 -3.68
CA LEU A 138 5.57 -18.60 -2.82
C LEU A 138 5.14 -18.62 -1.34
N SER A 139 4.04 -17.96 -0.98
CA SER A 139 3.53 -17.90 0.39
C SER A 139 2.01 -17.71 0.39
N ASP A 140 1.29 -18.55 1.14
CA ASP A 140 -0.16 -18.43 1.36
C ASP A 140 -0.50 -17.55 2.57
N SER A 141 0.46 -17.32 3.47
CA SER A 141 0.26 -16.43 4.60
C SER A 141 0.28 -14.98 4.10
N SER A 142 -0.91 -14.38 4.07
CA SER A 142 -1.11 -12.93 4.02
C SER A 142 -0.30 -12.30 5.15
N THR A 143 0.91 -11.83 4.87
CA THR A 143 1.64 -11.01 5.83
C THR A 143 0.80 -9.82 6.20
N ALA A 144 0.75 -9.51 7.49
CA ALA A 144 -0.05 -8.42 8.00
C ALA A 144 0.33 -7.13 7.26
N PRO A 145 -0.58 -6.56 6.46
CA PRO A 145 -0.26 -5.44 5.59
C PRO A 145 0.27 -4.28 6.42
N VAL A 146 1.34 -3.66 5.90
CA VAL A 146 1.97 -2.50 6.53
C VAL A 146 1.36 -1.24 5.94
N PHE A 147 0.74 -0.42 6.80
CA PHE A 147 0.12 0.83 6.39
C PHE A 147 0.75 2.02 7.09
N ALA A 148 0.88 3.14 6.36
CA ALA A 148 1.06 4.45 6.96
C ALA A 148 -0.32 5.06 7.13
N MET A 149 -0.58 5.65 8.28
CA MET A 149 -1.85 6.28 8.63
C MET A 149 -1.60 7.69 9.16
N ARG A 150 -2.49 8.62 8.83
CA ARG A 150 -2.43 9.99 9.35
C ARG A 150 -3.84 10.48 9.65
N GLN A 151 -4.03 11.02 10.84
CA GLN A 151 -5.31 11.64 11.19
C GLN A 151 -5.43 13.02 10.53
N PHE A 152 -6.65 13.39 10.12
CA PHE A 152 -6.99 14.75 9.71
C PHE A 152 -8.26 15.23 10.40
N GLY A 153 -8.43 16.54 10.49
CA GLY A 153 -9.60 17.19 11.08
C GLY A 153 -9.69 17.05 12.60
N HIS A 154 -10.87 17.38 13.14
CA HIS A 154 -11.12 17.44 14.58
C HIS A 154 -12.06 16.32 15.00
N CYS A 155 -11.46 15.18 15.33
CA CYS A 155 -12.15 14.14 16.09
C CYS A 155 -11.58 14.16 17.52
N GLN A 156 -12.40 14.52 18.50
CA GLN A 156 -12.03 14.38 19.92
C GLN A 156 -11.59 12.93 20.21
N LYS A 157 -10.66 12.77 21.17
CA LYS A 157 -9.90 11.55 21.53
C LYS A 157 -10.73 10.32 21.95
N GLU A 158 -11.97 10.16 21.52
CA GLU A 158 -12.78 8.99 21.85
C GLU A 158 -12.40 7.72 21.06
N ASN A 159 -11.63 7.85 19.98
CA ASN A 159 -11.20 6.70 19.18
C ASN A 159 -9.68 6.51 19.26
N LYS A 160 -9.20 5.86 20.32
CA LYS A 160 -7.93 5.13 20.26
C LYS A 160 -8.14 3.91 19.36
N LEU A 161 -7.51 3.91 18.18
CA LEU A 161 -7.41 2.72 17.30
C LEU A 161 -6.65 1.59 18.02
#